data_AF-A0A5C7J6V7-F1
#
_entry.id   AF-A0A5C7J6V7-F1
#
_cell.length_a   1.000
_cell.length_b   1.000
_cell.length_c   1.000
_cell.angle_alpha   90.00
_cell.angle_beta   90.00
_cell.angle_gamma   90.00
#
_symmetry.space_group_name_H-M   'P 1'
#
loop_
_entity.id
_entity.type
_entity.pdbx_description
1 polymer ?
#
loop_
_entity_poly.entity_id
_entity_poly.type
_entity_poly.pdbx_seq_one_letter_code
_entity_poly.pdbx_strand_id
1 'polypeptide(L)' 'MARDTQSIVKMSRREGYALHPKAHKALAKRTALPGQLNTGPGYPNTPSQYSLQLREKQKVKRLYGLLEKQFSNLMKEAT' A
#
# COMPACT_ATOMS: atom_id res chain seq x y z
N MET A 1 -10.91 -11.72 15.81
CA MET A 1 -9.66 -10.93 15.72
C MET A 1 -9.72 -10.02 14.51
N ALA A 2 -9.36 -8.75 14.66
CA ALA A 2 -9.35 -7.80 13.54
C ALA A 2 -8.11 -8.03 12.65
N ARG A 3 -8.31 -8.03 11.33
CA ARG A 3 -7.25 -8.16 10.32
C ARG A 3 -7.70 -7.46 9.03
N ASP A 4 -6.76 -7.07 8.18
CA ASP A 4 -7.08 -6.52 6.87
C ASP A 4 -7.64 -7.61 5.94
N THR A 5 -8.87 -7.43 5.48
CA THR A 5 -9.57 -8.36 4.57
C THR A 5 -9.59 -7.87 3.13
N GLN A 6 -8.93 -6.75 2.83
CA GLN A 6 -8.87 -6.21 1.48
C GLN A 6 -8.08 -7.12 0.53
N SER A 7 -8.39 -7.01 -0.76
CA SER A 7 -7.69 -7.77 -1.79
C SER A 7 -6.19 -7.41 -1.83
N ILE A 8 -5.34 -8.42 -1.63
CA ILE A 8 -3.87 -8.29 -1.67
C ILE A 8 -3.39 -7.74 -3.02
N VAL A 9 -4.05 -8.11 -4.12
CA VAL A 9 -3.72 -7.62 -5.47
C VAL A 9 -4.01 -6.13 -5.60
N LYS A 10 -5.14 -5.66 -5.05
CA LYS A 10 -5.50 -4.23 -5.06
C LYS A 10 -4.48 -3.42 -4.26
N MET A 11 -4.08 -3.92 -3.09
CA MET A 11 -3.07 -3.27 -2.25
C MET A 11 -1.69 -3.26 -2.90
N SER A 12 -1.27 -4.38 -3.49
CA SER A 12 0.03 -4.49 -4.18
C SER A 12 0.12 -3.52 -5.37
N ARG A 13 -0.96 -3.40 -6.16
CA ARG A 13 -1.05 -2.42 -7.25
C ARG A 13 -1.00 -0.97 -6.77
N ARG A 14 -1.53 -0.68 -5.57
CA ARG A 14 -1.47 0.66 -5.00
C ARG A 14 -0.06 1.07 -4.59
N GLU A 15 0.68 0.13 -3.99
CA GLU A 15 2.04 0.37 -3.49
C GLU A 15 3.12 0.13 -4.55
N GLY A 16 2.74 -0.36 -5.74
CA GLY A 16 3.68 -0.68 -6.83
C GLY A 16 4.64 -1.83 -6.51
N TYR A 17 4.36 -2.59 -5.44
CA TYR A 17 5.22 -3.65 -4.93
C TYR A 17 4.42 -4.93 -4.68
N ALA A 18 5.03 -6.08 -4.93
CA ALA A 18 4.41 -7.38 -4.69
C ALA A 18 4.41 -7.69 -3.19
N LEU A 19 3.30 -7.36 -2.49
CA LEU A 19 3.17 -7.63 -1.05
C LEU A 19 3.12 -9.14 -0.72
N HIS A 20 2.81 -9.97 -1.72
CA HIS A 20 2.72 -11.42 -1.57
C HIS A 20 3.11 -12.10 -2.90
N PRO A 21 3.66 -13.33 -2.90
CA PRO A 21 4.02 -14.05 -4.12
C PRO A 21 2.90 -14.12 -5.18
N LYS A 22 1.66 -14.31 -4.71
CA LYS A 22 0.42 -14.34 -5.54
C LYS A 22 0.17 -13.04 -6.33
N ALA A 23 0.74 -11.91 -5.91
CA ALA A 23 0.52 -10.61 -6.53
C ALA A 23 1.42 -10.37 -7.76
N HIS A 24 2.53 -11.09 -7.93
CA HIS A 24 3.48 -10.87 -9.03
C HIS A 24 2.81 -10.97 -10.41
N LYS A 25 2.02 -12.02 -10.64
CA LYS A 25 1.31 -12.22 -11.92
C LYS A 25 0.33 -11.08 -12.21
N ALA A 26 -0.34 -10.57 -11.18
CA ALA A 26 -1.33 -9.52 -11.33
C ALA A 26 -0.67 -8.14 -11.58
N LEU A 27 0.48 -7.88 -10.96
CA LEU A 27 1.26 -6.67 -11.18
C LEU A 27 1.83 -6.60 -12.60
N ALA A 28 2.32 -7.72 -13.13
CA ALA A 28 2.80 -7.80 -14.51
C ALA A 28 1.68 -7.49 -15.53
N LYS A 29 0.44 -7.90 -15.24
CA LYS A 29 -0.71 -7.65 -16.13
C LYS A 29 -1.31 -6.25 -15.97
N ARG A 30 -1.26 -5.65 -14.78
CA ARG A 30 -1.94 -4.38 -14.46
C ARG A 30 -1.06 -3.52 -13.55
N THR A 31 -0.24 -2.67 -14.17
CA THR A 31 0.70 -1.76 -13.50
C THR A 31 0.06 -0.47 -12.97
N ALA A 32 -1.05 -0.03 -13.57
CA ALA A 32 -1.73 1.18 -13.12
C ALA A 32 -2.26 1.06 -11.68
N LEU A 33 -2.33 2.18 -10.96
CA LEU A 33 -2.93 2.25 -9.62
C LEU A 33 -4.37 1.71 -9.64
N PRO A 34 -4.92 1.24 -8.52
CA PRO A 34 -6.32 0.85 -8.45
C PRO A 34 -7.26 2.07 -8.36
N GLY A 35 -8.39 2.04 -9.06
CA GLY A 35 -9.41 3.09 -9.08
C GLY A 35 -9.81 3.48 -10.50
N GLN A 36 -10.84 4.33 -10.64
CA GLN A 36 -11.27 4.94 -11.91
C GLN A 36 -10.56 6.29 -12.16
N LEU A 37 -10.20 7.00 -11.08
CA LEU A 37 -9.60 8.34 -11.08
C LEU A 37 -8.09 8.28 -10.79
N ASN A 38 -7.42 7.30 -11.37
CA ASN A 38 -5.98 7.02 -11.25
C ASN A 38 -5.17 7.61 -12.41
N THR A 39 -5.85 8.07 -13.46
CA THR A 39 -5.25 8.76 -14.61
C THR A 39 -6.34 9.63 -15.23
N GLY A 40 -6.22 10.96 -15.10
CA GLY A 40 -7.24 11.87 -15.63
C GLY A 40 -7.05 13.32 -15.18
N PRO A 41 -7.82 14.27 -15.77
CA PRO A 41 -7.80 15.67 -15.39
C PRO A 41 -8.13 15.82 -13.89
N GLY A 42 -7.23 16.46 -13.13
CA GLY A 42 -7.38 16.67 -11.68
C GLY A 42 -6.67 15.64 -10.79
N TYR A 43 -6.04 14.59 -11.33
CA TYR A 43 -5.16 13.74 -10.54
C TYR A 43 -3.82 14.47 -10.29
N PRO A 44 -3.39 14.71 -9.04
CA PRO A 44 -2.11 15.32 -8.77
C PRO A 44 -1.00 14.33 -9.16
N ASN A 45 -0.28 14.66 -10.24
CA ASN A 45 0.81 13.83 -10.75
C ASN A 45 2.03 13.80 -9.82
N THR A 46 2.22 14.87 -9.02
CA THR A 46 3.35 15.00 -8.10
C THR A 46 2.96 14.60 -6.68
N PRO A 47 3.57 13.55 -6.11
CA PRO A 47 3.35 13.19 -4.72
C PRO A 47 3.99 14.24 -3.79
N SER A 48 3.27 14.63 -2.73
CA SER A 48 3.86 15.42 -1.65
C SER A 48 4.81 14.57 -0.80
N GLN A 49 5.72 15.22 -0.06
CA GLN A 49 6.62 14.53 0.88
C GLN A 49 5.87 13.64 1.89
N TYR A 50 4.77 14.17 2.44
CA TYR A 50 3.90 13.39 3.32
C TYR A 50 3.30 12.17 2.62
N SER A 51 2.88 12.31 1.35
CA SER A 51 2.30 11.19 0.61
C SER A 51 3.31 10.07 0.38
N LEU A 52 4.59 10.41 0.15
CA LEU A 52 5.67 9.43 0.02
C LEU A 52 5.86 8.66 1.34
N GLN A 53 6.00 9.39 2.44
CA GLN A 53 6.16 8.81 3.78
C GLN A 53 4.97 7.92 4.16
N LEU A 54 3.75 8.37 3.87
CA LEU A 54 2.53 7.60 4.10
C LEU A 54 2.57 6.28 3.32
N ARG A 55 2.97 6.29 2.04
CA ARG A 55 3.02 5.08 1.21
C ARG A 55 4.06 4.09 1.73
N GLU A 56 5.25 4.56 2.08
CA GLU A 56 6.27 3.68 2.67
C GLU A 56 5.78 3.05 3.99
N LYS A 57 5.15 3.84 4.87
CA LYS A 57 4.51 3.30 6.08
C LYS A 57 3.47 2.23 5.77
N GLN A 58 2.56 2.50 4.82
CA GLN A 58 1.50 1.56 4.45
C GLN A 58 2.05 0.29 3.79
N LYS A 59 3.13 0.39 3.01
CA LYS A 59 3.83 -0.74 2.39
C LYS A 59 4.34 -1.72 3.46
N VAL A 60 5.11 -1.21 4.43
CA VAL A 60 5.67 -2.03 5.53
C VAL A 60 4.56 -2.66 6.37
N LYS A 61 3.57 -1.87 6.78
CA LYS A 61 2.44 -2.37 7.58
C LYS A 61 1.73 -3.54 6.90
N ARG A 62 1.45 -3.43 5.60
CA ARG A 62 0.74 -4.45 4.83
C ARG A 62 1.60 -5.69 4.55
N LEU A 63 2.91 -5.51 4.38
CA LEU A 63 3.85 -6.61 4.19
C LEU A 63 3.82 -7.56 5.40
N TYR A 64 3.82 -6.99 6.61
CA TYR A 64 3.74 -7.76 7.85
C TYR A 64 2.29 -8.06 8.31
N GLY A 65 1.27 -7.58 7.60
CA GLY A 65 -0.13 -7.82 7.94
C GLY A 65 -0.59 -7.21 9.28
N LEU A 66 0.08 -6.16 9.76
CA LEU A 66 -0.19 -5.54 11.06
C LEU A 66 -1.34 -4.52 11.00
N LEU A 67 -2.03 -4.35 12.13
CA LEU A 67 -2.96 -3.23 12.30
C LEU A 67 -2.21 -1.92 12.58
N GLU A 68 -2.84 -0.79 12.28
CA GLU A 68 -2.20 0.53 12.42
C GLU A 68 -1.77 0.83 13.87
N LYS A 69 -2.59 0.45 14.86
CA LYS A 69 -2.25 0.62 16.28
C LYS A 69 -1.07 -0.26 16.70
N GLN A 70 -1.06 -1.51 16.27
CA GLN A 70 0.03 -2.45 16.55
C GLN A 70 1.34 -1.95 15.95
N PHE A 71 1.30 -1.53 14.68
CA PHE A 71 2.45 -0.95 14.00
C PHE A 71 2.96 0.32 14.70
N SER A 72 2.06 1.22 15.11
CA SER A 72 2.48 2.43 15.83
C SER A 72 3.09 2.13 17.19
N ASN A 73 2.58 1.15 17.93
CA ASN A 73 3.17 0.75 19.21
C ASN A 73 4.57 0.15 19.00
N LEU A 74 4.71 -0.76 18.03
CA LEU A 74 6.01 -1.35 17.69
C LEU A 74 7.03 -0.28 17.29
N MET A 75 6.64 0.69 16.48
CA MET A 75 7.53 1.80 16.11
C MET A 75 7.91 2.68 17.31
N LYS A 76 7.01 2.89 18.27
CA LYS A 76 7.31 3.62 19.52
C LYS A 76 8.19 2.82 20.47
N GLU A 77 8.08 1.50 20.48
CA GLU A 77 8.93 0.63 21.30
C GLU A 77 10.35 0.52 20.73
N ALA A 78 10.49 0.62 19.41
CA ALA A 78 11.76 0.54 18.71
C ALA A 78 12.53 1.87 18.64
N THR A 79 11.87 3.00 18.94
CA THR A 79 12.48 4.34 18.93
C THR A 79 12.73 4.82 20.34
#